data_AF-A0A1Y4W707-F1
#
_entry.id   AF-A0A1Y4W707-F1
#
_cell.length_a   1.000
_cell.length_b   1.000
_cell.length_c   1.000
_cell.angle_alpha   90.00
_cell.angle_beta   90.00
_cell.angle_gamma   90.00
#
_symmetry.space_group_name_H-M   'P 1'
#
loop_
_entity.id
_entity.type
_entity.pdbx_description
1 polymer ?
#
loop_
_entity_poly.entity_id
_entity_poly.type
_entity_poly.pdbx_seq_one_letter_code
_entity_poly.pdbx_strand_id
1 'polypeptide(L)'
;MAKLVYDETGRLLFTKEMKEEYTLLMPQMLPVHFGMMQKLLECEGYKVDMLTTNHRGIVDEGLKYVHNDTCYPALLVIGQLIDAVKHGGYDPHKVGLLITQTGGGCRASNYIHLLRKALEKADMAYIPVVSVNLSGLEKNPGFQLTLPFIRKAVFAMMYGDIIVNVANQVRPYEVEKGATDQMIAHWSQKLVDGFQAGKGMSRKQMRDIFDAICADFAAIPVAGEPKIRVGVVGEIYVKFAPLGNNNLEQFLLSEGVEPVVPGLTDFIIFKIFNRVSDVELYGGKWIKKAACRAFMSYIEGCQKDMIEALEKSGRFRAPGTFRQLHELVKGYLGDGNKMGEGWLLTAEMLELIHSGTPNIVCTQPFGCLPNHIVGKGMIRKLKDDYPYSNVVAIDYDPGATKINQENRIKLMLANAKGLTQQEGAQRSPQPDVVPKLVHAHS
;
A
#
# COMPACT_ATOMS: atom_id res chain seq x y z
N MET A 1 -5.79 -34.58 -15.30
CA MET A 1 -4.76 -33.82 -16.02
C MET A 1 -5.47 -32.71 -16.76
N ALA A 2 -5.23 -31.48 -16.33
CA ALA A 2 -5.79 -30.30 -16.97
C ALA A 2 -5.45 -30.25 -18.47
N LYS A 3 -6.43 -29.87 -19.29
CA LYS A 3 -6.23 -29.69 -20.73
C LYS A 3 -5.50 -28.36 -20.97
N LEU A 4 -4.38 -28.39 -21.69
CA LEU A 4 -3.71 -27.17 -22.14
C LEU A 4 -4.55 -26.50 -23.22
N VAL A 5 -4.93 -25.23 -22.99
CA VAL A 5 -5.71 -24.43 -23.93
C VAL A 5 -4.94 -23.15 -24.19
N TYR A 6 -4.70 -22.85 -25.46
CA TYR A 6 -4.01 -21.64 -25.91
C TYR A 6 -5.00 -20.72 -26.61
N ASP A 7 -4.79 -19.41 -26.49
CA ASP A 7 -5.52 -18.45 -27.33
C ASP A 7 -4.85 -18.22 -28.68
N GLU A 8 -5.44 -17.33 -29.48
CA GLU A 8 -4.99 -16.97 -30.83
C GLU A 8 -3.55 -16.42 -30.88
N THR A 9 -3.02 -15.92 -29.75
CA THR A 9 -1.66 -15.39 -29.64
C THR A 9 -0.64 -16.45 -29.19
N GLY A 10 -1.08 -17.70 -29.00
CA GLY A 10 -0.25 -18.78 -28.47
C GLY A 10 -0.03 -18.69 -26.96
N ARG A 11 -0.80 -17.86 -26.24
CA ARG A 11 -0.71 -17.74 -24.78
C ARG A 11 -1.48 -18.89 -24.13
N LEU A 12 -0.82 -19.59 -23.19
CA LEU A 12 -1.47 -20.60 -22.36
C LEU A 12 -2.48 -19.95 -21.40
N LEU A 13 -3.72 -20.44 -21.44
CA LEU A 13 -4.81 -19.98 -20.58
C LEU A 13 -4.89 -20.84 -19.33
N PHE A 14 -5.13 -20.20 -18.19
CA PHE A 14 -5.48 -20.91 -16.95
C PHE A 14 -6.91 -21.43 -17.06
N THR A 15 -7.08 -22.76 -17.13
CA THR A 15 -8.37 -23.42 -17.38
C THR A 15 -9.12 -23.77 -16.11
N LYS A 16 -10.38 -24.21 -16.24
CA LYS A 16 -11.19 -24.66 -15.11
C LYS A 16 -10.61 -25.91 -14.45
N GLU A 17 -10.01 -26.81 -15.22
CA GLU A 17 -9.34 -27.99 -14.71
C GLU A 17 -8.05 -27.61 -13.95
N MET A 18 -7.32 -26.61 -14.43
CA MET A 18 -6.15 -26.08 -13.72
C MET A 18 -6.53 -25.49 -12.36
N LYS A 19 -7.73 -24.90 -12.21
CA LYS A 19 -8.22 -24.42 -10.91
C LYS A 19 -8.21 -25.51 -9.83
N GLU A 20 -8.57 -26.74 -10.18
CA GLU A 20 -8.65 -27.87 -9.25
C GLU A 20 -7.28 -28.53 -9.00
N GLU A 21 -6.38 -28.48 -9.99
CA GLU A 21 -5.11 -29.20 -9.97
C GLU A 21 -3.91 -28.32 -9.54
N TYR A 22 -3.87 -27.04 -9.93
CA TYR A 22 -2.69 -26.18 -9.86
C TYR A 22 -2.68 -25.30 -8.61
N THR A 23 -1.48 -24.98 -8.12
CA THR A 23 -1.25 -23.95 -7.09
C THR A 23 -0.93 -22.62 -7.76
N LEU A 24 -1.69 -21.58 -7.43
CA LEU A 24 -1.44 -20.21 -7.86
C LEU A 24 -0.45 -19.52 -6.91
N LEU A 25 0.71 -19.13 -7.42
CA LEU A 25 1.70 -18.36 -6.67
C LEU A 25 1.36 -16.87 -6.76
N MET A 26 1.25 -16.22 -5.59
CA MET A 26 0.88 -14.83 -5.44
C MET A 26 2.04 -14.03 -4.83
N PRO A 27 2.54 -12.98 -5.50
CA PRO A 27 3.58 -12.13 -4.91
C PRO A 27 3.02 -11.32 -3.74
N GLN A 28 3.85 -11.08 -2.73
CA GLN A 28 3.46 -10.35 -1.52
C GLN A 28 3.70 -8.84 -1.68
N MET A 29 2.79 -8.03 -1.12
CA MET A 29 2.98 -6.59 -0.95
C MET A 29 2.47 -6.11 0.42
N LEU A 30 1.26 -6.52 0.82
CA LEU A 30 0.60 -6.12 2.07
C LEU A 30 0.25 -7.36 2.89
N PRO A 31 1.08 -7.78 3.86
CA PRO A 31 0.90 -9.08 4.53
C PRO A 31 -0.48 -9.32 5.15
N VAL A 32 -1.03 -8.31 5.84
CA VAL A 32 -2.35 -8.40 6.48
C VAL A 32 -3.46 -8.50 5.43
N HIS A 33 -3.48 -7.56 4.47
CA HIS A 33 -4.51 -7.52 3.41
C HIS A 33 -4.45 -8.75 2.51
N PHE A 34 -3.25 -9.15 2.09
CA PHE A 34 -3.06 -10.22 1.13
C PHE A 34 -3.24 -11.58 1.79
N GLY A 35 -2.95 -11.73 3.09
CA GLY A 35 -3.31 -12.92 3.85
C GLY A 35 -4.83 -13.15 3.83
N MET A 36 -5.63 -12.10 4.06
CA MET A 36 -7.08 -12.18 3.90
C MET A 36 -7.51 -12.44 2.44
N MET A 37 -6.85 -11.82 1.47
CA MET A 37 -7.15 -12.03 0.04
C MET A 37 -6.89 -13.48 -0.41
N GLN A 38 -5.77 -14.06 0.04
CA GLN A 38 -5.43 -15.47 -0.20
C GLN A 38 -6.57 -16.37 0.28
N LYS A 39 -7.07 -16.15 1.50
CA LYS A 39 -8.18 -16.92 2.06
C LYS A 39 -9.50 -16.72 1.32
N LEU A 40 -9.77 -15.51 0.83
CA LEU A 40 -10.92 -15.29 -0.04
C LEU A 40 -10.82 -16.07 -1.35
N LEU A 41 -9.63 -16.14 -1.97
CA LEU A 41 -9.42 -16.97 -3.16
C LEU A 41 -9.58 -18.46 -2.84
N GLU A 42 -9.04 -18.93 -1.72
CA GLU A 42 -9.24 -20.32 -1.25
C GLU A 42 -10.74 -20.66 -1.08
N CYS A 43 -11.54 -19.74 -0.51
CA CYS A 43 -12.99 -19.92 -0.38
C CYS A 43 -13.72 -20.00 -1.73
N GLU A 44 -13.18 -19.39 -2.79
CA GLU A 44 -13.71 -19.51 -4.15
C GLU A 44 -13.18 -20.76 -4.87
N GLY A 45 -12.40 -21.60 -4.19
CA GLY A 45 -11.89 -22.89 -4.67
C GLY A 45 -10.54 -22.82 -5.40
N TYR A 46 -9.75 -21.77 -5.20
CA TYR A 46 -8.39 -21.70 -5.74
C TYR A 46 -7.38 -22.24 -4.72
N LYS A 47 -6.37 -23.00 -5.16
CA LYS A 47 -5.19 -23.28 -4.33
C LYS A 47 -4.23 -22.11 -4.51
N VAL A 48 -3.94 -21.37 -3.45
CA VAL A 48 -3.10 -20.17 -3.53
C VAL A 48 -1.99 -20.25 -2.49
N ASP A 49 -0.77 -19.95 -2.91
CA ASP A 49 0.37 -19.75 -2.02
C ASP A 49 0.90 -18.32 -2.17
N MET A 50 1.09 -17.64 -1.05
CA MET A 50 1.52 -16.25 -1.00
C MET A 50 3.01 -16.20 -0.65
N LEU A 51 3.80 -15.66 -1.58
CA LEU A 51 5.25 -15.68 -1.49
C LEU A 51 5.75 -14.66 -0.46
N THR A 52 6.23 -15.14 0.69
CA THR A 52 6.79 -14.30 1.77
C THR A 52 8.31 -14.18 1.75
N THR A 53 8.99 -14.80 0.78
CA THR A 53 10.44 -14.80 0.65
C THR A 53 10.98 -13.39 0.38
N ASN A 54 12.10 -13.03 1.03
CA ASN A 54 12.69 -11.70 0.96
C ASN A 54 14.23 -11.68 0.87
N HIS A 55 14.85 -12.76 0.40
CA HIS A 55 16.31 -12.88 0.29
C HIS A 55 16.88 -12.26 -0.99
N ARG A 56 18.19 -12.01 -0.99
CA ARG A 56 18.90 -11.36 -2.11
C ARG A 56 18.80 -12.13 -3.43
N GLY A 57 18.75 -13.47 -3.39
CA GLY A 57 18.60 -14.30 -4.59
C GLY A 57 17.40 -13.94 -5.48
N ILE A 58 16.33 -13.36 -4.91
CA ILE A 58 15.18 -12.84 -5.66
C ILE A 58 15.59 -11.69 -6.60
N VAL A 59 16.45 -10.80 -6.10
CA VAL A 59 16.99 -9.67 -6.89
C VAL A 59 17.85 -10.21 -8.02
N ASP A 60 18.67 -11.22 -7.75
CA ASP A 60 19.58 -11.81 -8.74
C ASP A 60 18.81 -12.56 -9.84
N GLU A 61 17.75 -13.30 -9.47
CA GLU A 61 16.82 -13.92 -10.42
C GLU A 61 16.10 -12.86 -11.27
N GLY A 62 15.62 -11.78 -10.65
CA GLY A 62 15.04 -10.65 -11.37
C GLY A 62 16.00 -10.03 -12.38
N LEU A 63 17.24 -9.75 -11.99
CA LEU A 63 18.30 -9.20 -12.87
C LEU A 63 18.65 -10.14 -14.02
N LYS A 64 18.55 -11.45 -13.82
CA LYS A 64 18.87 -12.47 -14.83
C LYS A 64 17.85 -12.49 -15.98
N TYR A 65 16.56 -12.33 -15.67
CA TYR A 65 15.49 -12.51 -16.67
C TYR A 65 14.80 -11.22 -17.10
N VAL A 66 14.83 -10.17 -16.28
CA VAL A 66 14.23 -8.87 -16.57
C VAL A 66 15.32 -7.85 -16.93
N HIS A 67 15.02 -7.00 -17.91
CA HIS A 67 15.95 -5.95 -18.33
C HIS A 67 16.18 -4.95 -17.18
N ASN A 68 17.44 -4.58 -16.92
CA ASN A 68 17.86 -3.68 -15.85
C ASN A 68 17.25 -2.26 -15.95
N ASP A 69 16.94 -1.78 -17.15
CA ASP A 69 16.19 -0.51 -17.36
C ASP A 69 14.68 -0.58 -17.04
N THR A 70 14.21 -1.69 -16.47
CA THR A 70 12.83 -1.81 -15.96
C THR A 70 12.74 -1.23 -14.55
N CYS A 71 11.56 -0.77 -14.15
CA CYS A 71 11.38 -0.31 -12.78
C CYS A 71 11.60 -1.42 -11.76
N TYR A 72 12.24 -1.08 -10.64
CA TYR A 72 12.68 -2.03 -9.62
C TYR A 72 11.57 -2.97 -9.08
N PRO A 73 10.32 -2.54 -8.89
CA PRO A 73 9.24 -3.44 -8.46
C PRO A 73 8.95 -4.56 -9.47
N ALA A 74 9.10 -4.30 -10.77
CA ALA A 74 8.91 -5.33 -11.80
C ALA A 74 9.96 -6.44 -11.63
N LEU A 75 11.21 -6.04 -11.40
CA LEU A 75 12.34 -6.93 -11.19
C LEU A 75 12.12 -7.78 -9.95
N LEU A 76 11.68 -7.18 -8.84
CA LEU A 76 11.42 -7.90 -7.60
C LEU A 76 10.24 -8.88 -7.71
N VAL A 77 9.10 -8.45 -8.26
CA VAL A 77 7.92 -9.30 -8.38
C VAL A 77 8.17 -10.48 -9.33
N ILE A 78 8.77 -10.23 -10.49
CA ILE A 78 9.10 -11.28 -11.46
C ILE A 78 10.19 -12.21 -10.90
N GLY A 79 11.22 -11.64 -10.28
CA GLY A 79 12.27 -12.39 -9.61
C GLY A 79 11.72 -13.30 -8.53
N GLN A 80 10.79 -12.82 -7.70
CA GLN A 80 10.19 -13.59 -6.61
C GLN A 80 9.38 -14.77 -7.15
N LEU A 81 8.63 -14.55 -8.24
CA LEU A 81 7.85 -15.62 -8.88
C LEU A 81 8.75 -16.68 -9.52
N ILE A 82 9.81 -16.28 -10.24
CA ILE A 82 10.73 -17.22 -10.89
C ILE A 82 11.54 -18.00 -9.85
N ASP A 83 12.04 -17.31 -8.82
CA ASP A 83 12.76 -17.92 -7.71
C ASP A 83 11.89 -18.96 -6.99
N ALA A 84 10.63 -18.62 -6.70
CA ALA A 84 9.68 -19.54 -6.10
C ALA A 84 9.47 -20.80 -6.96
N VAL A 85 9.27 -20.66 -8.28
CA VAL A 85 9.11 -21.83 -9.16
C VAL A 85 10.34 -22.73 -9.16
N LYS A 86 11.55 -22.17 -9.14
CA LYS A 86 12.80 -22.96 -9.19
C LYS A 86 13.20 -23.57 -7.86
N HIS A 87 13.01 -22.85 -6.77
CA HIS A 87 13.62 -23.16 -5.47
C HIS A 87 12.59 -23.37 -4.36
N GLY A 88 11.31 -23.05 -4.59
CA GLY A 88 10.24 -23.15 -3.60
C GLY A 88 9.66 -24.56 -3.42
N GLY A 89 10.18 -25.57 -4.14
CA GLY A 89 9.74 -26.97 -4.01
C GLY A 89 8.40 -27.29 -4.69
N TYR A 90 7.91 -26.41 -5.56
CA TYR A 90 6.70 -26.66 -6.34
C TYR A 90 7.00 -27.56 -7.55
N ASP A 91 5.96 -28.24 -8.04
CA ASP A 91 5.98 -28.87 -9.37
C ASP A 91 5.71 -27.79 -10.44
N PRO A 92 6.69 -27.43 -11.29
CA PRO A 92 6.53 -26.39 -12.31
C PRO A 92 5.39 -26.66 -13.30
N HIS A 93 4.98 -27.93 -13.46
CA HIS A 93 3.86 -28.31 -14.33
C HIS A 93 2.49 -28.21 -13.64
N LYS A 94 2.44 -27.90 -12.35
CA LYS A 94 1.21 -27.72 -11.56
C LYS A 94 1.18 -26.39 -10.81
N VAL A 95 1.85 -25.38 -11.34
CA VAL A 95 1.79 -24.01 -10.81
C VAL A 95 1.26 -23.04 -11.84
N GLY A 96 0.58 -22.01 -11.38
CA GLY A 96 0.27 -20.81 -12.15
C GLY A 96 0.74 -19.57 -11.41
N LEU A 97 1.01 -18.48 -12.12
CA LEU A 97 1.53 -17.26 -11.53
C LEU A 97 0.47 -16.15 -11.56
N LEU A 98 0.15 -15.58 -10.41
CA LEU A 98 -0.72 -14.41 -10.32
C LEU A 98 0.11 -13.14 -10.43
N ILE A 99 -0.37 -12.19 -11.23
CA ILE A 99 0.22 -10.85 -11.28
C ILE A 99 -0.86 -9.80 -11.45
N THR A 100 -0.76 -8.70 -10.71
CA THR A 100 -1.71 -7.59 -10.84
C THR A 100 -1.44 -6.81 -12.13
N GLN A 101 -2.51 -6.31 -12.74
CA GLN A 101 -2.41 -5.47 -13.94
C GLN A 101 -3.31 -4.24 -13.79
N THR A 102 -2.69 -3.07 -13.70
CA THR A 102 -3.42 -1.82 -13.45
C THR A 102 -4.12 -1.26 -14.68
N GLY A 103 -3.64 -1.59 -15.89
CA GLY A 103 -4.19 -1.07 -17.14
C GLY A 103 -4.09 0.46 -17.28
N GLY A 104 -3.09 1.07 -16.62
CA GLY A 104 -2.74 2.49 -16.70
C GLY A 104 -1.46 2.74 -17.49
N GLY A 105 -0.98 3.98 -17.53
CA GLY A 105 0.20 4.39 -18.30
C GLY A 105 1.55 4.20 -17.60
N CYS A 106 1.60 3.53 -16.43
CA CYS A 106 2.88 3.16 -15.81
C CYS A 106 3.32 1.75 -16.23
N ARG A 107 4.57 1.38 -15.89
CA ARG A 107 5.17 0.09 -16.26
C ARG A 107 4.44 -1.13 -15.68
N ALA A 108 3.67 -0.98 -14.59
CA ALA A 108 2.90 -2.06 -13.98
C ALA A 108 1.96 -2.76 -14.98
N SER A 109 1.40 -2.04 -15.96
CA SER A 109 0.57 -2.63 -17.02
C SER A 109 1.32 -3.63 -17.90
N ASN A 110 2.65 -3.50 -17.97
CA ASN A 110 3.53 -4.34 -18.78
C ASN A 110 4.18 -5.48 -17.99
N TYR A 111 4.00 -5.56 -16.67
CA TYR A 111 4.66 -6.59 -15.85
C TYR A 111 4.27 -8.00 -16.32
N ILE A 112 3.03 -8.21 -16.73
CA ILE A 112 2.57 -9.50 -17.24
C ILE A 112 3.32 -9.94 -18.52
N HIS A 113 3.59 -9.00 -19.43
CA HIS A 113 4.34 -9.27 -20.66
C HIS A 113 5.82 -9.52 -20.35
N LEU A 114 6.38 -8.76 -19.40
CA LEU A 114 7.74 -8.95 -18.93
C LEU A 114 7.91 -10.30 -18.23
N LEU A 115 6.94 -10.72 -17.41
CA LEU A 115 6.94 -12.03 -16.76
C LEU A 115 6.92 -13.16 -17.79
N ARG A 116 6.06 -13.09 -18.81
CA ARG A 116 6.02 -14.10 -19.88
C ARG A 116 7.34 -14.19 -20.65
N LYS A 117 7.92 -13.04 -21.02
CA LYS A 117 9.24 -12.99 -21.65
C LYS A 117 10.33 -13.58 -20.74
N ALA A 118 10.24 -13.34 -19.44
CA ALA A 118 11.17 -13.89 -18.46
C ALA A 118 11.02 -15.42 -18.32
N LEU A 119 9.79 -15.93 -18.31
CA LEU A 119 9.51 -17.38 -18.32
C LEU A 119 10.01 -18.05 -19.59
N GLU A 120 9.84 -17.42 -20.76
CA GLU A 120 10.34 -17.95 -22.03
C GLU A 120 11.87 -18.08 -22.02
N LYS A 121 12.57 -17.04 -21.56
CA LYS A 121 14.03 -17.08 -21.35
C LYS A 121 14.50 -18.09 -20.31
N ALA A 122 13.60 -18.52 -19.43
CA ALA A 122 13.89 -19.48 -18.37
C ALA A 122 13.40 -20.89 -18.72
N ASP A 123 13.01 -21.14 -19.98
CA ASP A 123 12.46 -22.41 -20.46
C ASP A 123 11.21 -22.88 -19.69
N MET A 124 10.42 -21.92 -19.19
CA MET A 124 9.22 -22.11 -18.36
C MET A 124 7.96 -21.47 -18.96
N ALA A 125 7.93 -21.25 -20.28
CA ALA A 125 6.78 -20.66 -20.98
C ALA A 125 5.48 -21.49 -20.88
N TYR A 126 5.57 -22.76 -20.45
CA TYR A 126 4.43 -23.64 -20.19
C TYR A 126 3.69 -23.32 -18.88
N ILE A 127 4.16 -22.36 -18.08
CA ILE A 127 3.49 -21.95 -16.84
C ILE A 127 2.43 -20.88 -17.15
N PRO A 128 1.15 -21.10 -16.81
CA PRO A 128 0.11 -20.11 -17.05
C PRO A 128 0.29 -18.87 -16.17
N VAL A 129 0.14 -17.70 -16.76
CA VAL A 129 0.21 -16.40 -16.07
C VAL A 129 -1.17 -15.75 -16.05
N VAL A 130 -1.71 -15.55 -14.85
CA VAL A 130 -3.06 -15.04 -14.60
C VAL A 130 -3.00 -13.57 -14.20
N SER A 131 -3.68 -12.73 -14.99
CA SER A 131 -3.82 -11.30 -14.69
C SER A 131 -4.92 -11.06 -13.66
N VAL A 132 -4.59 -10.41 -12.56
CA VAL A 132 -5.55 -9.92 -11.57
C VAL A 132 -5.86 -8.46 -11.88
N ASN A 133 -7.02 -8.22 -12.51
CA ASN A 133 -7.47 -6.87 -12.87
C ASN A 133 -9.00 -6.76 -12.91
N LEU A 134 -9.52 -5.55 -12.66
CA LEU A 134 -10.96 -5.24 -12.72
C LEU A 134 -11.40 -4.70 -14.09
N SER A 135 -10.48 -4.61 -15.06
CA SER A 135 -10.76 -4.05 -16.40
C SER A 135 -11.17 -5.13 -17.42
N GLY A 136 -11.21 -6.41 -17.01
CA GLY A 136 -11.53 -7.53 -17.89
C GLY A 136 -10.44 -7.84 -18.92
N LEU A 137 -9.22 -7.36 -18.68
CA LEU A 137 -8.04 -7.67 -19.50
C LEU A 137 -7.64 -9.12 -19.29
N GLU A 138 -7.03 -9.74 -20.30
CA GLU A 138 -6.34 -11.03 -20.16
C GLU A 138 -7.23 -12.15 -19.59
N LYS A 139 -8.34 -12.46 -20.27
CA LYS A 139 -9.32 -13.46 -19.81
C LYS A 139 -8.68 -14.83 -19.64
N ASN A 140 -8.98 -15.46 -18.50
CA ASN A 140 -8.57 -16.82 -18.15
C ASN A 140 -9.82 -17.62 -17.72
N PRO A 141 -10.20 -18.72 -18.42
CA PRO A 141 -11.44 -19.43 -18.14
C PRO A 141 -11.58 -19.94 -16.70
N GLY A 142 -10.46 -20.35 -16.09
CA GLY A 142 -10.38 -20.85 -14.73
C GLY A 142 -10.32 -19.77 -13.65
N PHE A 143 -10.13 -18.50 -14.01
CA PHE A 143 -9.99 -17.40 -13.05
C PHE A 143 -11.06 -16.33 -13.26
N GLN A 144 -11.98 -16.22 -12.29
CA GLN A 144 -13.11 -15.29 -12.34
C GLN A 144 -13.22 -14.51 -11.04
N LEU A 145 -13.33 -13.18 -11.18
CA LEU A 145 -13.60 -12.25 -10.09
C LEU A 145 -15.07 -11.84 -10.15
N THR A 146 -15.92 -12.53 -9.40
CA THR A 146 -17.37 -12.29 -9.37
C THR A 146 -17.70 -11.04 -8.54
N LEU A 147 -18.88 -10.46 -8.72
CA LEU A 147 -19.33 -9.32 -7.89
C LEU A 147 -19.36 -9.65 -6.38
N PRO A 148 -19.85 -10.83 -5.95
CA PRO A 148 -19.72 -11.25 -4.56
C PRO A 148 -18.27 -11.26 -4.06
N PHE A 149 -17.33 -11.77 -4.86
CA PHE A 149 -15.91 -11.76 -4.52
C PHE A 149 -15.38 -10.33 -4.38
N ILE A 150 -15.67 -9.44 -5.34
CA ILE A 150 -15.23 -8.03 -5.29
C ILE A 150 -15.73 -7.34 -4.02
N ARG A 151 -16.99 -7.59 -3.62
CA ARG A 151 -17.52 -7.07 -2.36
C ARG A 151 -16.74 -7.59 -1.14
N LYS A 152 -16.46 -8.90 -1.06
CA LYS A 152 -15.64 -9.48 0.02
C LYS A 152 -14.21 -8.90 0.03
N ALA A 153 -13.63 -8.68 -1.15
CA ALA A 153 -12.31 -8.08 -1.33
C ALA A 153 -12.24 -6.64 -0.80
N VAL A 154 -13.28 -5.83 -1.03
CA VAL A 154 -13.38 -4.49 -0.42
C VAL A 154 -13.34 -4.60 1.10
N PHE A 155 -14.04 -5.57 1.68
CA PHE A 155 -14.13 -5.70 3.14
C PHE A 155 -12.79 -6.15 3.74
N ALA A 156 -12.16 -7.18 3.16
CA ALA A 156 -10.81 -7.60 3.54
C ALA A 156 -9.80 -6.46 3.48
N MET A 157 -9.90 -5.61 2.45
CA MET A 157 -9.05 -4.44 2.32
C MET A 157 -9.30 -3.40 3.42
N MET A 158 -10.56 -3.08 3.73
CA MET A 158 -10.91 -2.17 4.82
C MET A 158 -10.45 -2.69 6.19
N TYR A 159 -10.61 -3.99 6.47
CA TYR A 159 -10.11 -4.59 7.71
C TYR A 159 -8.58 -4.56 7.79
N GLY A 160 -7.89 -4.76 6.66
CA GLY A 160 -6.44 -4.64 6.62
C GLY A 160 -5.98 -3.22 6.93
N ASP A 161 -6.65 -2.22 6.36
CA ASP A 161 -6.31 -0.80 6.58
C ASP A 161 -6.49 -0.41 8.05
N ILE A 162 -7.63 -0.75 8.67
CA ILE A 162 -7.85 -0.40 10.09
C ILE A 162 -6.87 -1.13 11.02
N ILE A 163 -6.59 -2.43 10.78
CA ILE A 163 -5.66 -3.21 11.60
C ILE A 163 -4.25 -2.62 11.54
N VAL A 164 -3.74 -2.33 10.33
CA VAL A 164 -2.41 -1.72 10.18
C VAL A 164 -2.38 -0.32 10.77
N ASN A 165 -3.45 0.47 10.59
CA ASN A 165 -3.55 1.82 11.14
C ASN A 165 -3.46 1.84 12.68
N VAL A 166 -4.23 1.00 13.38
CA VAL A 166 -4.19 0.95 14.84
C VAL A 166 -2.91 0.28 15.34
N ALA A 167 -2.44 -0.77 14.67
CA ALA A 167 -1.21 -1.46 15.03
C ALA A 167 0.00 -0.51 15.00
N ASN A 168 0.11 0.34 13.98
CA ASN A 168 1.23 1.26 13.86
C ASN A 168 1.22 2.37 14.92
N GLN A 169 0.08 2.60 15.58
CA GLN A 169 -0.08 3.52 16.71
C GLN A 169 0.14 2.84 18.08
N VAL A 170 0.05 1.51 18.15
CA VAL A 170 0.29 0.73 19.39
C VAL A 170 1.71 0.19 19.44
N ARG A 171 2.19 -0.45 18.37
CA ARG A 171 3.47 -1.17 18.29
C ARG A 171 4.67 -0.34 18.78
N PRO A 172 4.80 0.96 18.46
CA PRO A 172 5.93 1.74 18.95
C PRO A 172 5.93 1.90 20.47
N TYR A 173 4.79 1.77 21.14
CA TYR A 173 4.61 2.09 22.56
C TYR A 173 4.27 0.86 23.41
N GLU A 174 4.15 -0.34 22.82
CA GLU A 174 3.77 -1.54 23.55
C GLU A 174 4.75 -1.86 24.69
N VAL A 175 4.21 -2.21 25.86
CA VAL A 175 5.02 -2.59 27.02
C VAL A 175 5.61 -3.99 26.83
N GLU A 176 4.82 -4.92 26.32
CA GLU A 176 5.25 -6.27 25.99
C GLU A 176 5.55 -6.37 24.49
N LYS A 177 6.82 -6.60 24.17
CA LYS A 177 7.27 -6.71 22.78
C LYS A 177 6.55 -7.86 22.07
N GLY A 178 5.90 -7.56 20.95
CA GLY A 178 5.15 -8.50 20.13
C GLY A 178 3.68 -8.62 20.49
N ALA A 179 3.17 -7.91 21.51
CA ALA A 179 1.75 -7.91 21.84
C ALA A 179 0.88 -7.43 20.66
N THR A 180 1.34 -6.39 19.94
CA THR A 180 0.66 -5.88 18.75
C THR A 180 0.62 -6.92 17.63
N ASP A 181 1.73 -7.65 17.42
CA ASP A 181 1.82 -8.66 16.35
C ASP A 181 0.94 -9.88 16.65
N GLN A 182 0.85 -10.28 17.92
CA GLN A 182 -0.10 -11.30 18.38
C GLN A 182 -1.55 -10.87 18.12
N MET A 183 -1.89 -9.61 18.38
CA MET A 183 -3.23 -9.06 18.12
C MET A 183 -3.55 -9.03 16.62
N ILE A 184 -2.58 -8.67 15.76
CA ILE A 184 -2.73 -8.75 14.30
C ILE A 184 -3.02 -10.19 13.88
N ALA A 185 -2.27 -11.16 14.38
CA ALA A 185 -2.45 -12.57 14.06
C ALA A 185 -3.83 -13.08 14.53
N HIS A 186 -4.25 -12.72 15.74
CA HIS A 186 -5.56 -13.04 16.28
C HIS A 186 -6.70 -12.52 15.38
N TRP A 187 -6.68 -11.23 15.05
CA TRP A 187 -7.71 -10.63 14.21
C TRP A 187 -7.68 -11.14 12.78
N SER A 188 -6.50 -11.36 12.21
CA SER A 188 -6.35 -11.96 10.88
C SER A 188 -7.01 -13.34 10.82
N GLN A 189 -6.74 -14.21 11.81
CA GLN A 189 -7.37 -15.53 11.87
C GLN A 189 -8.89 -15.44 12.10
N LYS A 190 -9.33 -14.61 13.04
CA LYS A 190 -10.76 -14.41 13.37
C LYS A 190 -11.57 -13.91 12.17
N LEU A 191 -11.01 -13.00 11.36
CA LEU A 191 -11.63 -12.51 10.13
C LEU A 191 -11.69 -13.61 9.07
N VAL A 192 -10.62 -14.36 8.89
CA VAL A 192 -10.56 -15.50 7.96
C VAL A 192 -11.61 -16.55 8.30
N ASP A 193 -11.70 -16.97 9.56
CA ASP A 193 -12.71 -17.93 10.03
C ASP A 193 -14.12 -17.38 9.84
N GLY A 194 -14.29 -16.08 10.12
CA GLY A 194 -15.53 -15.35 9.86
C GLY A 194 -15.93 -15.42 8.39
N PHE A 195 -15.00 -15.19 7.46
CA PHE A 195 -15.27 -15.20 6.03
C PHE A 195 -15.70 -16.57 5.51
N GLN A 196 -15.05 -17.64 5.99
CA GLN A 196 -15.43 -19.02 5.68
C GLN A 196 -16.85 -19.34 6.17
N ALA A 197 -17.24 -18.81 7.33
CA ALA A 197 -18.58 -18.95 7.89
C ALA A 197 -19.60 -17.94 7.32
N GLY A 198 -19.24 -17.12 6.32
CA GLY A 198 -20.12 -16.10 5.74
C GLY A 198 -20.41 -14.90 6.67
N LYS A 199 -19.62 -14.73 7.74
CA LYS A 199 -19.70 -13.63 8.72
C LYS A 199 -18.75 -12.50 8.34
N GLY A 200 -18.97 -11.31 8.90
CA GLY A 200 -18.13 -10.14 8.62
C GLY A 200 -18.28 -9.57 7.21
N MET A 201 -19.36 -9.94 6.49
CA MET A 201 -19.60 -9.61 5.07
C MET A 201 -20.82 -8.69 4.83
N SER A 202 -21.38 -8.13 5.91
CA SER A 202 -22.36 -7.05 5.87
C SER A 202 -21.77 -5.74 6.43
N ARG A 203 -22.29 -4.59 5.96
CA ARG A 203 -21.83 -3.28 6.43
C ARG A 203 -22.06 -3.07 7.94
N LYS A 204 -23.13 -3.66 8.51
CA LYS A 204 -23.36 -3.63 9.95
C LYS A 204 -22.27 -4.38 10.71
N GLN A 205 -22.00 -5.63 10.32
CA GLN A 205 -20.94 -6.43 10.93
C GLN A 205 -19.57 -5.77 10.78
N MET A 206 -19.31 -5.12 9.65
CA MET A 206 -18.06 -4.38 9.45
C MET A 206 -17.87 -3.28 10.49
N ARG A 207 -18.90 -2.47 10.77
CA ARG A 207 -18.84 -1.46 11.83
C ARG A 207 -18.62 -2.07 13.21
N ASP A 208 -19.35 -3.14 13.53
CA ASP A 208 -19.19 -3.84 14.80
C ASP A 208 -17.76 -4.41 14.95
N ILE A 209 -17.17 -4.90 13.85
CA ILE A 209 -15.80 -5.40 13.79
C ILE A 209 -14.78 -4.26 13.91
N PHE A 210 -14.99 -3.11 13.27
CA PHE A 210 -14.11 -1.95 13.41
C PHE A 210 -14.05 -1.47 14.86
N ASP A 211 -15.22 -1.32 15.51
CA ASP A 211 -15.31 -0.95 16.91
C ASP A 211 -14.56 -1.96 17.80
N ALA A 212 -14.72 -3.26 17.53
CA ALA A 212 -14.04 -4.32 18.29
C ALA A 212 -12.52 -4.34 18.05
N ILE A 213 -12.05 -4.12 16.83
CA ILE A 213 -10.61 -3.98 16.52
C ILE A 213 -10.04 -2.79 17.30
N CYS A 214 -10.68 -1.62 17.24
CA CYS A 214 -10.25 -0.46 18.01
C CYS A 214 -10.21 -0.76 19.51
N ALA A 215 -11.25 -1.38 20.07
CA ALA A 215 -11.29 -1.71 21.49
C ALA A 215 -10.16 -2.67 21.91
N ASP A 216 -9.93 -3.73 21.15
CA ASP A 216 -8.91 -4.74 21.47
C ASP A 216 -7.50 -4.17 21.39
N PHE A 217 -7.19 -3.36 20.36
CA PHE A 217 -5.89 -2.70 20.26
C PHE A 217 -5.71 -1.60 21.32
N ALA A 218 -6.78 -0.88 21.70
CA ALA A 218 -6.72 0.13 22.76
C ALA A 218 -6.47 -0.48 24.15
N ALA A 219 -6.82 -1.76 24.35
CA ALA A 219 -6.58 -2.49 25.59
C ALA A 219 -5.13 -2.96 25.77
N ILE A 220 -4.30 -2.93 24.71
CA ILE A 220 -2.89 -3.30 24.80
C ILE A 220 -2.16 -2.25 25.67
N PRO A 221 -1.46 -2.67 26.74
CA PRO A 221 -0.69 -1.75 27.57
C PRO A 221 0.39 -1.03 26.76
N VAL A 222 0.38 0.30 26.82
CA VAL A 222 1.38 1.16 26.18
C VAL A 222 2.07 2.06 27.21
N ALA A 223 3.33 2.40 26.97
CA ALA A 223 4.11 3.30 27.81
C ALA A 223 5.09 4.15 26.98
N GLY A 224 5.61 5.20 27.62
CA GLY A 224 6.62 6.08 27.06
C GLY A 224 6.09 7.41 26.54
N GLU A 225 7.02 8.26 26.14
CA GLU A 225 6.74 9.58 25.60
C GLU A 225 6.39 9.54 24.12
N PRO A 226 5.64 10.52 23.59
CA PRO A 226 5.35 10.64 22.16
C PRO A 226 6.62 10.57 21.31
N LYS A 227 6.66 9.62 20.37
CA LYS A 227 7.78 9.41 19.46
C LYS A 227 7.68 10.34 18.26
N ILE A 228 8.82 10.57 17.60
CA ILE A 228 8.83 11.24 16.30
C ILE A 228 7.99 10.39 15.35
N ARG A 229 7.05 11.04 14.66
CA ARG A 229 6.24 10.41 13.62
C ARG A 229 6.92 10.56 12.27
N VAL A 230 6.97 9.47 11.50
CA VAL A 230 7.47 9.48 10.11
C VAL A 230 6.44 8.88 9.19
N GLY A 231 6.02 9.69 8.22
CA GLY A 231 5.14 9.28 7.13
C GLY A 231 5.88 8.42 6.11
N VAL A 232 5.27 7.34 5.62
CA VAL A 232 5.81 6.55 4.50
C VAL A 232 4.85 6.64 3.32
N VAL A 233 5.32 7.25 2.24
CA VAL A 233 4.60 7.41 0.97
C VAL A 233 5.50 6.99 -0.17
N GLY A 234 4.97 6.84 -1.39
CA GLY A 234 5.79 6.59 -2.57
C GLY A 234 5.10 5.66 -3.56
N GLU A 235 5.90 4.94 -4.33
CA GLU A 235 5.35 3.93 -5.25
C GLU A 235 4.73 2.78 -4.47
N ILE A 236 3.55 2.33 -4.89
CA ILE A 236 2.67 1.44 -4.11
C ILE A 236 3.36 0.15 -3.66
N TYR A 237 4.15 -0.49 -4.51
CA TYR A 237 4.80 -1.75 -4.15
C TYR A 237 5.89 -1.52 -3.11
N VAL A 238 6.81 -0.56 -3.33
CA VAL A 238 7.86 -0.29 -2.34
C VAL A 238 7.35 0.42 -1.09
N LYS A 239 6.21 1.12 -1.14
CA LYS A 239 5.59 1.71 0.05
C LYS A 239 5.25 0.63 1.09
N PHE A 240 4.76 -0.52 0.63
CA PHE A 240 4.21 -1.56 1.50
C PHE A 240 5.09 -2.83 1.60
N ALA A 241 5.69 -3.27 0.49
CA ALA A 241 6.37 -4.56 0.43
C ALA A 241 7.71 -4.55 1.20
N PRO A 242 7.91 -5.41 2.21
CA PRO A 242 9.18 -5.49 2.92
C PRO A 242 10.38 -5.83 2.02
N LEU A 243 10.15 -6.68 1.00
CA LEU A 243 11.12 -6.98 -0.06
C LEU A 243 11.48 -5.74 -0.90
N GLY A 244 10.53 -4.83 -1.11
CA GLY A 244 10.69 -3.63 -1.91
C GLY A 244 11.45 -2.51 -1.21
N ASN A 245 11.36 -2.43 0.12
CA ASN A 245 11.87 -1.31 0.90
C ASN A 245 12.83 -1.69 2.05
N ASN A 246 13.38 -2.91 2.02
CA ASN A 246 14.32 -3.39 3.03
C ASN A 246 13.75 -3.41 4.47
N ASN A 247 12.45 -3.70 4.62
CA ASN A 247 11.72 -3.65 5.90
C ASN A 247 11.74 -2.26 6.55
N LEU A 248 11.43 -1.22 5.77
CA LEU A 248 11.50 0.18 6.20
C LEU A 248 10.74 0.45 7.51
N GLU A 249 9.54 -0.09 7.68
CA GLU A 249 8.74 0.10 8.89
C GLU A 249 9.46 -0.46 10.14
N GLN A 250 10.02 -1.67 10.03
CA GLN A 250 10.79 -2.30 11.10
C GLN A 250 12.05 -1.49 11.44
N PHE A 251 12.71 -0.93 10.42
CA PHE A 251 13.85 -0.04 10.61
C PHE A 251 13.44 1.23 11.36
N LEU A 252 12.35 1.90 10.98
CA LEU A 252 11.84 3.07 11.70
C LEU A 252 11.51 2.75 13.17
N LEU A 253 10.84 1.63 13.42
CA LEU A 253 10.56 1.17 14.79
C LEU A 253 11.86 0.98 15.60
N SER A 254 12.91 0.42 14.99
CA SER A 254 14.21 0.24 15.64
C SER A 254 14.93 1.55 15.96
N GLU A 255 14.63 2.63 15.22
CA GLU A 255 15.16 3.98 15.47
C GLU A 255 14.29 4.78 16.46
N GLY A 256 13.30 4.13 17.09
CA GLY A 256 12.42 4.75 18.08
C GLY A 256 11.37 5.68 17.47
N VAL A 257 10.95 5.42 16.24
CA VAL A 257 9.99 6.22 15.48
C VAL A 257 8.62 5.55 15.45
N GLU A 258 7.56 6.36 15.41
CA GLU A 258 6.21 5.92 15.10
C GLU A 258 5.95 6.05 13.57
N PRO A 259 5.83 4.93 12.84
CA PRO A 259 5.53 4.99 11.41
C PRO A 259 4.06 5.35 11.16
N VAL A 260 3.81 6.23 10.20
CA VAL A 260 2.46 6.58 9.74
C VAL A 260 2.37 6.25 8.24
N VAL A 261 1.60 5.24 7.90
CA VAL A 261 1.50 4.75 6.51
C VAL A 261 0.06 4.94 6.04
N PRO A 262 -0.20 5.84 5.07
CA PRO A 262 -1.54 5.98 4.50
C PRO A 262 -2.01 4.66 3.87
N GLY A 263 -3.29 4.33 4.07
CA GLY A 263 -3.88 3.02 3.74
C GLY A 263 -4.00 2.73 2.25
N LEU A 264 -4.36 1.49 1.91
CA LEU A 264 -4.59 1.07 0.51
C LEU A 264 -5.92 1.59 -0.04
N THR A 265 -6.91 1.86 0.83
CA THR A 265 -8.26 2.29 0.45
C THR A 265 -8.24 3.51 -0.47
N ASP A 266 -7.49 4.55 -0.13
CA ASP A 266 -7.42 5.77 -0.92
C ASP A 266 -6.84 5.54 -2.32
N PHE A 267 -5.88 4.63 -2.46
CA PHE A 267 -5.38 4.24 -3.77
C PHE A 267 -6.44 3.55 -4.62
N ILE A 268 -7.28 2.69 -4.02
CA ILE A 268 -8.37 2.04 -4.74
C ILE A 268 -9.44 3.06 -5.16
N ILE A 269 -9.84 3.95 -4.24
CA ILE A 269 -10.79 5.03 -4.54
C ILE A 269 -10.23 5.92 -5.65
N PHE A 270 -8.94 6.31 -5.57
CA PHE A 270 -8.23 7.05 -6.61
C PHE A 270 -8.28 6.35 -7.97
N LYS A 271 -8.06 5.03 -8.05
CA LYS A 271 -8.16 4.29 -9.31
C LYS A 271 -9.57 4.30 -9.89
N ILE A 272 -10.60 4.27 -9.06
CA ILE A 272 -11.99 4.39 -9.51
C ILE A 272 -12.28 5.83 -9.95
N PHE A 273 -11.86 6.81 -9.17
CA PHE A 273 -11.97 8.24 -9.47
C PHE A 273 -11.35 8.58 -10.82
N ASN A 274 -10.17 8.02 -11.13
CA ASN A 274 -9.52 8.22 -12.42
C ASN A 274 -10.39 7.78 -13.60
N ARG A 275 -11.26 6.78 -13.44
CA ARG A 275 -12.22 6.35 -14.48
C ARG A 275 -13.39 7.32 -14.62
N VAL A 276 -13.74 8.04 -13.55
CA VAL A 276 -14.74 9.11 -13.58
C VAL A 276 -14.13 10.36 -14.25
N SER A 277 -12.93 10.75 -13.83
CA SER A 277 -12.17 11.88 -14.37
C SER A 277 -11.81 11.68 -15.85
N ASP A 278 -11.49 10.44 -16.28
CA ASP A 278 -11.33 10.07 -17.70
C ASP A 278 -12.49 10.57 -18.57
N VAL A 279 -13.73 10.34 -18.12
CA VAL A 279 -14.93 10.72 -18.87
C VAL A 279 -15.14 12.23 -18.87
N GLU A 280 -14.70 12.92 -17.82
CA GLU A 280 -14.81 14.39 -17.70
C GLU A 280 -13.76 15.11 -18.56
N LEU A 281 -12.53 14.61 -18.58
CA LEU A 281 -11.42 15.22 -19.31
C LEU A 281 -11.38 14.85 -20.79
N TYR A 282 -11.67 13.59 -21.13
CA TYR A 282 -11.46 13.05 -22.48
C TYR A 282 -12.76 12.55 -23.15
N GLY A 283 -13.90 12.70 -22.48
CA GLY A 283 -15.16 12.14 -22.93
C GLY A 283 -15.29 10.64 -22.68
N GLY A 284 -16.48 10.10 -22.88
CA GLY A 284 -16.76 8.67 -22.67
C GLY A 284 -18.22 8.39 -22.37
N LYS A 285 -18.56 7.12 -22.14
CA LYS A 285 -19.93 6.69 -21.88
C LYS A 285 -20.40 7.15 -20.49
N TRP A 286 -21.50 7.90 -20.43
CA TRP A 286 -22.09 8.36 -19.16
C TRP A 286 -22.46 7.21 -18.21
N ILE A 287 -22.87 6.05 -18.76
CA ILE A 287 -23.21 4.85 -17.98
C ILE A 287 -21.98 4.33 -17.22
N LYS A 288 -20.81 4.30 -17.87
CA LYS A 288 -19.54 3.91 -17.24
C LYS A 288 -19.23 4.86 -16.08
N LYS A 289 -19.38 6.16 -16.32
CA LYS A 289 -19.18 7.20 -15.29
C LYS A 289 -20.10 7.01 -14.09
N ALA A 290 -21.39 6.76 -14.33
CA ALA A 290 -22.38 6.53 -13.28
C ALA A 290 -22.05 5.27 -12.46
N ALA A 291 -21.68 4.16 -13.12
CA ALA A 291 -21.28 2.93 -12.45
C ALA A 291 -20.02 3.11 -11.59
N CYS A 292 -18.98 3.79 -12.12
CA CYS A 292 -17.77 4.10 -11.36
C CYS A 292 -18.06 5.01 -10.16
N ARG A 293 -18.91 6.05 -10.32
CA ARG A 293 -19.31 6.91 -9.20
C ARG A 293 -20.08 6.13 -8.13
N ALA A 294 -21.01 5.26 -8.51
CA ALA A 294 -21.75 4.44 -7.55
C ALA A 294 -20.82 3.51 -6.76
N PHE A 295 -19.86 2.88 -7.44
CA PHE A 295 -18.86 2.04 -6.78
C PHE A 295 -17.90 2.83 -5.89
N MET A 296 -17.47 4.01 -6.33
CA MET A 296 -16.68 4.95 -5.53
C MET A 296 -17.40 5.34 -4.24
N SER A 297 -18.67 5.79 -4.34
CA SER A 297 -19.49 6.16 -3.18
C SER A 297 -19.71 5.00 -2.21
N TYR A 298 -19.76 3.76 -2.70
CA TYR A 298 -19.86 2.58 -1.86
C TYR A 298 -18.59 2.37 -1.01
N ILE A 299 -17.40 2.48 -1.62
CA ILE A 299 -16.13 2.34 -0.91
C ILE A 299 -15.90 3.54 0.02
N GLU A 300 -16.17 4.77 -0.41
CA GLU A 300 -16.13 5.95 0.45
C GLU A 300 -17.07 5.83 1.66
N GLY A 301 -18.23 5.20 1.48
CA GLY A 301 -19.13 4.89 2.59
C GLY A 301 -18.50 3.93 3.61
N CYS A 302 -17.76 2.93 3.14
CA CYS A 302 -17.02 2.01 4.03
C CYS A 302 -15.82 2.71 4.69
N GLN A 303 -15.12 3.59 3.96
CA GLN A 303 -14.05 4.43 4.49
C GLN A 303 -14.53 5.33 5.62
N LYS A 304 -15.69 5.98 5.45
CA LYS A 304 -16.30 6.80 6.50
C LYS A 304 -16.65 5.98 7.74
N ASP A 305 -17.26 4.81 7.57
CA ASP A 305 -17.56 3.90 8.69
C ASP A 305 -16.27 3.52 9.46
N MET A 306 -15.12 3.35 8.78
CA MET A 306 -13.82 3.10 9.41
C MET A 306 -13.28 4.33 10.15
N ILE A 307 -13.34 5.51 9.52
CA ILE A 307 -12.92 6.79 10.12
C ILE A 307 -13.73 7.07 11.39
N GLU A 308 -15.05 6.91 11.33
CA GLU A 308 -15.95 7.10 12.48
C GLU A 308 -15.60 6.17 13.64
N ALA A 309 -15.25 4.91 13.37
CA ALA A 309 -14.83 3.96 14.41
C ALA A 309 -13.49 4.36 15.06
N LEU A 310 -12.54 4.86 14.27
CA LEU A 310 -11.26 5.38 14.78
C LEU A 310 -11.48 6.62 15.65
N GLU A 311 -12.29 7.58 15.19
CA GLU A 311 -12.63 8.80 15.94
C GLU A 311 -13.38 8.48 17.25
N LYS A 312 -14.40 7.62 17.16
CA LYS A 312 -15.21 7.18 18.31
C LYS A 312 -14.37 6.47 19.38
N SER A 313 -13.29 5.78 18.99
CA SER A 313 -12.39 5.12 19.94
C SER A 313 -11.77 6.11 20.94
N GLY A 314 -11.62 7.39 20.57
CA GLY A 314 -10.92 8.41 21.35
C GLY A 314 -9.43 8.14 21.57
N ARG A 315 -8.89 7.02 21.05
CA ARG A 315 -7.53 6.54 21.29
C ARG A 315 -6.63 6.65 20.06
N PHE A 316 -7.20 6.43 18.87
CA PHE A 316 -6.48 6.37 17.61
C PHE A 316 -6.72 7.60 16.75
N ARG A 317 -5.70 7.99 16.00
CA ARG A 317 -5.80 9.03 14.97
C ARG A 317 -6.46 8.44 13.74
N ALA A 318 -7.51 9.10 13.26
CA ALA A 318 -8.16 8.75 12.00
C ALA A 318 -7.51 9.50 10.82
N PRO A 319 -7.41 8.87 9.64
CA PRO A 319 -7.06 9.56 8.40
C PRO A 319 -8.21 10.47 7.94
N GLY A 320 -7.93 11.35 6.97
CA GLY A 320 -8.97 12.11 6.29
C GLY A 320 -9.79 11.23 5.35
N THR A 321 -10.90 11.78 4.87
CA THR A 321 -11.68 11.18 3.78
C THR A 321 -10.98 11.39 2.45
N PHE A 322 -11.22 10.49 1.48
CA PHE A 322 -10.72 10.65 0.10
C PHE A 322 -11.06 12.02 -0.50
N ARG A 323 -12.24 12.58 -0.17
CA ARG A 323 -12.64 13.92 -0.63
C ARG A 323 -11.75 15.02 -0.05
N GLN A 324 -11.42 14.96 1.24
CA GLN A 324 -10.49 15.92 1.85
C GLN A 324 -9.11 15.80 1.22
N LEU A 325 -8.66 14.56 0.98
CA LEU A 325 -7.40 14.27 0.30
C LEU A 325 -7.34 14.88 -1.11
N HIS A 326 -8.41 14.73 -1.90
CA HIS A 326 -8.53 15.34 -3.23
C HIS A 326 -8.58 16.88 -3.16
N GLU A 327 -9.17 17.45 -2.12
CA GLU A 327 -9.19 18.91 -1.94
C GLU A 327 -7.79 19.46 -1.64
N LEU A 328 -6.99 18.76 -0.83
CA LEU A 328 -5.63 19.18 -0.45
C LEU A 328 -4.71 19.37 -1.67
N VAL A 329 -4.85 18.54 -2.70
CA VAL A 329 -3.94 18.61 -3.87
C VAL A 329 -4.27 19.75 -4.84
N LYS A 330 -5.40 20.44 -4.67
CA LYS A 330 -5.77 21.57 -5.52
C LYS A 330 -4.74 22.69 -5.39
N GLY A 331 -4.28 23.18 -6.54
CA GLY A 331 -3.19 24.17 -6.61
C GLY A 331 -1.80 23.56 -6.76
N TYR A 332 -1.64 22.24 -6.58
CA TYR A 332 -0.37 21.53 -6.81
C TYR A 332 -0.40 20.75 -8.12
N LEU A 333 -1.37 19.84 -8.28
CA LEU A 333 -1.49 18.97 -9.44
C LEU A 333 -2.95 18.86 -9.88
N GLY A 334 -3.18 18.82 -11.19
CA GLY A 334 -4.51 18.54 -11.75
C GLY A 334 -4.78 17.04 -11.89
N ASP A 335 -6.07 16.67 -11.98
CA ASP A 335 -6.56 15.29 -12.08
C ASP A 335 -6.00 14.49 -13.27
N GLY A 336 -5.48 15.18 -14.30
CA GLY A 336 -4.79 14.55 -15.42
C GLY A 336 -3.48 13.84 -15.01
N ASN A 337 -2.86 14.24 -13.89
CA ASN A 337 -1.67 13.59 -13.34
C ASN A 337 -2.07 12.31 -12.59
N LYS A 338 -2.38 11.23 -13.31
CA LYS A 338 -2.99 10.01 -12.74
C LYS A 338 -2.25 8.70 -13.02
N MET A 339 -1.10 8.78 -13.69
CA MET A 339 -0.27 7.61 -13.96
C MET A 339 0.43 7.18 -12.68
N GLY A 340 0.59 5.87 -12.45
CA GLY A 340 1.08 5.36 -11.16
C GLY A 340 0.16 5.79 -10.03
N GLU A 341 0.71 6.38 -8.99
CA GLU A 341 0.00 6.98 -7.86
C GLU A 341 -0.58 8.35 -8.22
N GLY A 342 -0.03 9.03 -9.24
CA GLY A 342 -0.50 10.33 -9.70
C GLY A 342 -0.57 11.38 -8.59
N TRP A 343 -1.56 12.27 -8.67
CA TRP A 343 -1.78 13.35 -7.72
C TRP A 343 -2.03 12.84 -6.28
N LEU A 344 -2.46 11.58 -6.11
CA LEU A 344 -2.67 10.98 -4.79
C LEU A 344 -1.40 11.02 -3.94
N LEU A 345 -0.23 10.77 -4.55
CA LEU A 345 1.03 10.73 -3.81
C LEU A 345 1.37 12.09 -3.17
N THR A 346 1.15 13.19 -3.88
CA THR A 346 1.31 14.54 -3.33
C THR A 346 0.25 14.84 -2.27
N ALA A 347 -0.98 14.39 -2.49
CA ALA A 347 -2.07 14.54 -1.54
C ALA A 347 -1.78 13.83 -0.21
N GLU A 348 -1.25 12.60 -0.25
CA GLU A 348 -0.81 11.86 0.95
C GLU A 348 0.28 12.62 1.72
N MET A 349 1.24 13.25 1.02
CA MET A 349 2.24 14.09 1.69
C MET A 349 1.60 15.30 2.38
N LEU A 350 0.65 15.97 1.72
CA LEU A 350 -0.08 17.10 2.29
C LEU A 350 -0.91 16.68 3.51
N GLU A 351 -1.61 15.55 3.44
CA GLU A 351 -2.36 15.01 4.57
C GLU A 351 -1.45 14.72 5.77
N LEU A 352 -0.29 14.10 5.54
CA LEU A 352 0.71 13.85 6.58
C LEU A 352 1.22 15.14 7.21
N ILE A 353 1.52 16.16 6.40
CA ILE A 353 1.95 17.49 6.89
C ILE A 353 0.84 18.11 7.77
N HIS A 354 -0.40 18.14 7.28
CA HIS A 354 -1.53 18.75 7.98
C HIS A 354 -1.96 17.97 9.25
N SER A 355 -1.75 16.65 9.29
CA SER A 355 -2.03 15.79 10.46
C SER A 355 -0.88 15.73 11.48
N GLY A 356 0.14 16.57 11.31
CA GLY A 356 1.27 16.71 12.23
C GLY A 356 2.36 15.66 12.08
N THR A 357 2.46 15.02 10.91
CA THR A 357 3.54 14.10 10.53
C THR A 357 4.40 14.72 9.41
N PRO A 358 5.13 15.82 9.67
CA PRO A 358 5.86 16.54 8.63
C PRO A 358 7.15 15.83 8.16
N ASN A 359 7.64 14.84 8.90
CA ASN A 359 8.78 14.02 8.50
C ASN A 359 8.28 12.90 7.60
N ILE A 360 8.72 12.86 6.34
CA ILE A 360 8.16 11.95 5.34
C ILE A 360 9.29 11.27 4.57
N VAL A 361 9.25 9.94 4.55
CA VAL A 361 10.06 9.12 3.64
C VAL A 361 9.24 8.84 2.39
N CYS A 362 9.66 9.39 1.26
CA CYS A 362 9.12 9.07 -0.05
C CYS A 362 9.92 7.92 -0.67
N THR A 363 9.35 6.72 -0.68
CA THR A 363 9.96 5.50 -1.22
C THR A 363 9.90 5.52 -2.74
N GLN A 364 11.06 5.69 -3.38
CA GLN A 364 11.17 5.88 -4.81
C GLN A 364 11.95 4.71 -5.44
N PRO A 365 11.30 3.80 -6.16
CA PRO A 365 12.03 2.79 -6.90
C PRO A 365 12.67 3.38 -8.17
N PHE A 366 13.81 2.81 -8.56
CA PHE A 366 14.38 3.07 -9.88
C PHE A 366 13.33 2.82 -10.99
N GLY A 367 13.33 3.69 -12.01
CA GLY A 367 12.43 3.60 -13.16
C GLY A 367 10.98 3.99 -12.90
N CYS A 368 10.62 4.45 -11.70
CA CYS A 368 9.25 4.93 -11.40
C CYS A 368 9.05 6.39 -11.80
N LEU A 369 8.80 6.63 -13.09
CA LEU A 369 8.56 7.97 -13.65
C LEU A 369 7.44 8.75 -12.94
N PRO A 370 6.28 8.16 -12.58
CA PRO A 370 5.25 8.90 -11.85
C PRO A 370 5.76 9.48 -10.55
N ASN A 371 6.42 8.69 -9.70
CA ASN A 371 6.94 9.14 -8.42
C ASN A 371 8.00 10.25 -8.60
N HIS A 372 8.85 10.17 -9.63
CA HIS A 372 9.79 11.25 -9.94
C HIS A 372 9.10 12.60 -10.20
N ILE A 373 7.93 12.60 -10.86
CA ILE A 373 7.21 13.81 -11.24
C ILE A 373 6.33 14.30 -10.08
N VAL A 374 5.44 13.44 -9.58
CA VAL A 374 4.39 13.83 -8.61
C VAL A 374 4.84 13.70 -7.14
N GLY A 375 5.83 12.85 -6.86
CA GLY A 375 6.41 12.70 -5.54
C GLY A 375 7.61 13.64 -5.38
N LYS A 376 8.76 13.21 -5.89
CA LYS A 376 10.03 13.94 -5.76
C LYS A 376 9.99 15.34 -6.38
N GLY A 377 9.33 15.49 -7.53
CA GLY A 377 9.16 16.80 -8.19
C GLY A 377 8.37 17.81 -7.35
N MET A 378 7.47 17.36 -6.48
CA MET A 378 6.66 18.24 -5.63
C MET A 378 7.33 18.61 -4.30
N ILE A 379 8.38 17.90 -3.89
CA ILE A 379 9.05 18.13 -2.59
C ILE A 379 9.46 19.60 -2.41
N ARG A 380 10.00 20.24 -3.47
CA ARG A 380 10.42 21.65 -3.37
C ARG A 380 9.23 22.58 -3.12
N LYS A 381 8.14 22.40 -3.88
CA LYS A 381 6.92 23.21 -3.74
C LYS A 381 6.30 23.03 -2.35
N LEU A 382 6.23 21.79 -1.86
CA LEU A 382 5.77 21.50 -0.50
C LEU A 382 6.67 22.14 0.56
N LYS A 383 8.00 22.15 0.36
CA LYS A 383 8.94 22.78 1.29
C LYS A 383 8.80 24.31 1.32
N ASP A 384 8.53 24.93 0.17
CA ASP A 384 8.31 26.37 0.06
C ASP A 384 7.01 26.79 0.77
N ASP A 385 5.92 26.01 0.62
CA ASP A 385 4.62 26.28 1.23
C ASP A 385 4.57 25.85 2.72
N TYR A 386 5.31 24.80 3.09
CA TYR A 386 5.42 24.27 4.45
C TYR A 386 6.90 24.16 4.86
N PRO A 387 7.54 25.25 5.32
CA PRO A 387 8.96 25.26 5.66
C PRO A 387 9.39 24.27 6.75
N TYR A 388 8.45 23.82 7.59
CA TYR A 388 8.67 22.81 8.62
C TYR A 388 8.60 21.36 8.09
N SER A 389 8.13 21.15 6.86
CA SER A 389 8.11 19.82 6.24
C SER A 389 9.53 19.29 6.03
N ASN A 390 9.72 17.99 6.27
CA ASN A 390 11.01 17.30 6.17
C ASN A 390 10.83 16.03 5.35
N VAL A 391 10.78 16.21 4.03
CA VAL A 391 10.54 15.12 3.08
C VAL A 391 11.86 14.67 2.47
N VAL A 392 12.17 13.38 2.58
CA VAL A 392 13.33 12.75 1.93
C VAL A 392 12.89 11.68 0.95
N ALA A 393 13.38 11.77 -0.29
CA ALA A 393 13.22 10.71 -1.27
C ALA A 393 14.31 9.64 -1.07
N ILE A 394 13.92 8.39 -0.85
CA ILE A 394 14.82 7.25 -0.69
C ILE A 394 14.72 6.38 -1.94
N ASP A 395 15.84 6.27 -2.65
CA ASP A 395 15.94 5.54 -3.89
C ASP A 395 16.17 4.04 -3.61
N TYR A 396 15.30 3.19 -4.16
CA TYR A 396 15.37 1.73 -4.08
C TYR A 396 15.66 1.15 -5.46
N ASP A 397 16.80 0.49 -5.58
CA ASP A 397 17.28 -0.09 -6.83
C ASP A 397 18.20 -1.28 -6.52
N PRO A 398 18.52 -2.16 -7.50
CA PRO A 398 19.28 -3.37 -7.24
C PRO A 398 20.74 -3.09 -6.83
N GLY A 399 21.30 -1.95 -7.20
CA GLY A 399 22.68 -1.53 -6.92
C GLY A 399 22.84 -0.67 -5.66
N ALA A 400 21.79 0.01 -5.18
CA ALA A 400 21.84 0.79 -3.96
C ALA A 400 22.05 -0.10 -2.72
N THR A 401 23.00 0.30 -1.88
CA THR A 401 23.23 -0.37 -0.60
C THR A 401 22.18 0.03 0.41
N LYS A 402 21.70 -0.95 1.20
CA LYS A 402 20.79 -0.74 2.32
C LYS A 402 21.32 0.34 3.29
N ILE A 403 22.62 0.32 3.56
CA ILE A 403 23.29 1.28 4.46
C ILE A 403 23.12 2.73 3.97
N ASN A 404 23.22 2.98 2.66
CA ASN A 404 23.05 4.34 2.13
C ASN A 404 21.61 4.86 2.36
N GLN A 405 20.61 4.00 2.14
CA GLN A 405 19.21 4.32 2.38
C GLN A 405 18.95 4.63 3.86
N GLU A 406 19.44 3.76 4.75
CA GLU A 406 19.32 3.93 6.20
C GLU A 406 20.01 5.21 6.68
N ASN A 407 21.21 5.52 6.19
CA ASN A 407 21.93 6.74 6.57
C ASN A 407 21.18 8.02 6.19
N ARG A 408 20.53 8.05 5.02
CA ARG A 408 19.71 9.21 4.60
C ARG A 408 18.50 9.38 5.52
N ILE A 409 17.88 8.28 5.96
CA ILE A 409 16.78 8.31 6.92
C ILE A 409 17.29 8.76 8.30
N LYS A 410 18.43 8.25 8.78
CA LYS A 410 19.03 8.67 10.06
C LYS A 410 19.36 10.16 10.08
N LEU A 411 19.87 10.71 8.97
CA LEU A 411 20.11 12.14 8.84
C LEU A 411 18.80 12.94 8.92
N MET A 412 17.74 12.47 8.26
CA MET A 412 16.40 13.06 8.36
C MET A 412 15.89 13.06 9.81
N LEU A 413 16.06 11.95 10.53
CA LEU A 413 15.67 11.82 11.94
C LEU A 413 16.50 12.72 12.87
N ALA A 414 17.80 12.89 12.61
CA ALA A 414 18.65 13.80 13.36
C ALA A 414 18.17 15.25 13.23
N ASN A 415 17.79 15.67 12.02
CA ASN A 415 17.19 16.99 11.78
C ASN A 415 15.85 17.13 12.51
N ALA A 416 15.00 16.10 12.47
CA ALA A 416 13.72 16.09 13.18
C ALA A 416 13.90 16.28 14.70
N LYS A 417 14.85 15.55 15.31
CA LYS A 417 15.21 15.69 16.74
C LYS A 417 15.67 17.11 17.07
N GLY A 418 16.50 17.70 16.20
CA GLY A 418 16.98 19.08 16.37
C GLY A 418 15.84 20.12 16.36
N LEU A 419 14.87 19.97 15.46
CA LEU A 419 13.70 20.85 15.39
C LEU A 419 12.83 20.73 16.65
N THR A 420 12.55 19.51 17.14
CA THR A 420 11.78 19.30 18.36
C THR A 420 12.47 19.91 19.59
N GLN A 421 13.80 19.84 19.68
CA GLN A 421 14.56 20.46 20.77
C GLN A 421 14.51 21.99 20.73
N GLN A 422 14.56 22.59 19.53
CA GLN A 422 14.44 24.05 19.37
C GLN A 422 13.04 24.56 19.75
N GLU A 423 11.98 23.86 19.33
CA GLU A 423 10.60 24.20 19.72
C GLU A 423 10.35 24.03 21.23
N GLY A 424 10.94 23.00 21.85
CA GLY A 424 10.90 22.80 23.30
C GLY A 424 11.64 23.89 24.07
N ALA A 425 12.79 24.34 23.57
CA ALA A 425 13.56 25.43 24.19
C ALA A 425 12.84 26.78 24.12
N GLN A 426 12.14 27.07 23.03
CA GLN A 426 11.34 28.30 22.86
C GLN A 426 10.05 28.33 23.70
N ARG A 427 9.58 27.19 24.21
CA ARG A 427 8.40 27.07 25.10
C ARG A 427 8.70 27.16 26.60
N SER A 428 9.96 27.37 26.99
CA SER A 428 10.30 27.65 28.39
C SER A 428 9.79 29.06 28.76
N PRO A 429 9.09 29.26 29.90
CA PRO A 429 8.53 30.56 30.22
C PRO A 429 9.67 31.58 30.41
N GLN A 430 9.74 32.55 29.51
CA GLN A 430 10.51 33.77 29.78
C GLN A 430 9.84 34.50 30.95
N PRO A 431 10.59 35.00 31.94
CA PRO A 431 10.01 35.73 33.06
C PRO A 431 9.29 36.99 32.55
N ASP A 432 8.09 37.23 33.10
CA ASP A 432 7.19 38.32 32.74
C ASP A 432 7.91 39.67 32.62
N VAL A 433 7.96 40.22 31.40
CA VAL A 433 8.32 41.62 31.19
C VAL A 433 7.05 42.44 31.39
N VAL A 434 6.96 43.07 32.56
CA VAL A 434 5.90 44.03 32.91
C VAL A 434 5.88 45.17 31.87
N PRO A 435 4.75 45.47 31.23
CA PRO A 435 4.65 46.59 30.29
C PRO A 435 4.84 47.92 31.02
N LYS A 436 5.81 48.73 30.59
CA LYS A 436 5.94 50.13 31.04
C LYS A 436 4.76 50.93 30.50
N LEU A 437 3.92 51.43 31.40
CA LEU A 437 2.94 52.48 31.14
C LEU A 437 3.65 53.73 30.63
N VAL A 438 3.35 54.13 29.40
CA VAL A 438 3.76 55.42 28.84
C VAL A 438 2.81 56.47 29.37
N HIS A 439 3.31 57.36 30.22
CA HIS A 439 2.60 58.56 30.65
C HIS A 439 2.42 59.50 29.44
N ALA A 440 1.16 59.79 29.11
CA ALA A 440 0.80 60.94 28.29
C ALA A 440 0.78 62.18 29.20
N HIS A 441 1.65 63.15 28.91
CA HIS A 441 1.53 64.51 29.42
C HIS A 441 1.46 65.47 28.22
N SER A 442 0.37 66.24 28.23
CA SER A 442 0.15 67.59 27.69
C SER A 442 0.17 67.79 26.17
#